data_AF-A0A0C4ETZ6-F1
#
_entry.id   AF-A0A0C4ETZ6-F1
#
_cell.length_a   1.000
_cell.length_b   1.000
_cell.length_c   1.000
_cell.angle_alpha   90.00
_cell.angle_beta   90.00
_cell.angle_gamma   90.00
#
_symmetry.space_group_name_H-M   'P 1'
#
loop_
_entity.id
_entity.type
_entity.pdbx_description
1 polymer ?
#
loop_
_entity_poly.entity_id
_entity_poly.type
_entity_poly.pdbx_seq_one_letter_code
_entity_poly.pdbx_strand_id
1 'polypeptide(L)'
;LLSYSYCSCQFKKSRKPGVKSDRELEKSTKECYKRTLKTFHIWKSSVSKLHLHKADLHVIERHMKETNKALENLFQKRIDELRGKPCQPKEKKVQVNSDPAASNKEKMEKIWLNLVADINKFWKFLEPIDEEESISFVRQGSDFMIDFFIDLQKHQIITKKSLSNFLNNEGGSKIISTYAYNRFLQPRLDVCKLYMNFNVKLSLLEGPATEKVAALLKG
;
A
#
# COMPACT_ATOMS: atom_id res chain seq x y z
N LEU A 1 -28.90 -48.05 -16.63
CA LEU A 1 -29.73 -46.99 -16.01
C LEU A 1 -29.25 -46.79 -14.57
N LEU A 2 -28.35 -45.84 -14.34
CA LEU A 2 -27.96 -45.41 -13.00
C LEU A 2 -27.98 -43.88 -12.98
N SER A 3 -29.01 -43.34 -12.33
CA SER A 3 -29.26 -41.92 -12.14
C SER A 3 -28.34 -41.38 -11.05
N TYR A 4 -27.46 -40.44 -11.39
CA TYR A 4 -26.75 -39.65 -10.38
C TYR A 4 -27.59 -38.44 -9.97
N SER A 5 -28.01 -38.46 -8.70
CA SER A 5 -28.65 -37.37 -7.98
C SER A 5 -27.68 -36.19 -7.85
N TYR A 6 -28.05 -35.03 -8.39
CA TYR A 6 -27.35 -33.77 -8.15
C TYR A 6 -27.72 -33.23 -6.76
N CYS A 7 -26.75 -33.20 -5.85
CA CYS A 7 -26.89 -32.52 -4.56
C CYS A 7 -26.85 -31.00 -4.80
N SER A 8 -28.03 -30.37 -4.83
CA SER A 8 -28.20 -28.92 -4.94
C SER A 8 -28.13 -28.28 -3.56
N CYS A 9 -26.96 -27.72 -3.20
CA CYS A 9 -26.86 -26.82 -2.07
C CYS A 9 -27.48 -25.46 -2.44
N GLN A 10 -28.79 -25.33 -2.29
CA GLN A 10 -29.47 -24.04 -2.34
C GLN A 10 -29.10 -23.22 -1.10
N PHE A 11 -28.13 -22.31 -1.22
CA PHE A 11 -27.96 -21.21 -0.27
C PHE A 11 -29.16 -20.26 -0.41
N LYS A 12 -30.19 -20.42 0.43
CA LYS A 12 -31.24 -19.42 0.62
C LYS A 12 -30.62 -18.18 1.29
N LYS A 13 -30.21 -17.18 0.49
CA LYS A 13 -29.86 -15.83 1.00
C LYS A 13 -31.15 -15.09 1.38
N SER A 14 -31.45 -15.03 2.67
CA SER A 14 -32.42 -14.06 3.22
C SER A 14 -31.88 -12.64 2.98
N ARG A 15 -32.53 -11.85 2.12
CA ARG A 15 -32.15 -10.46 1.83
C ARG A 15 -32.50 -9.56 3.03
N LYS A 16 -31.49 -8.96 3.66
CA LYS A 16 -31.66 -7.80 4.55
C LYS A 16 -31.67 -6.51 3.71
N PRO A 17 -32.52 -5.51 4.02
CA PRO A 17 -32.54 -4.23 3.29
C PRO A 17 -31.23 -3.48 3.55
N GLY A 18 -30.54 -3.04 2.48
CA GLY A 18 -29.31 -2.24 2.57
C GLY A 18 -28.00 -2.96 2.18
N VAL A 19 -28.03 -4.26 1.88
CA VAL A 19 -26.86 -4.99 1.39
C VAL A 19 -26.77 -4.85 -0.12
N LYS A 20 -25.70 -4.20 -0.61
CA LYS A 20 -25.38 -4.12 -2.04
C LYS A 20 -25.41 -5.52 -2.66
N SER A 21 -26.02 -5.65 -3.83
CA SER A 21 -26.05 -6.93 -4.53
C SER A 21 -24.65 -7.35 -4.95
N ASP A 22 -24.41 -8.66 -5.11
CA ASP A 22 -23.12 -9.19 -5.57
C ASP A 22 -22.69 -8.56 -6.92
N ARG A 23 -23.67 -8.20 -7.79
CA ARG A 23 -23.42 -7.48 -9.06
C ARG A 23 -22.95 -6.04 -8.86
N GLU A 24 -23.51 -5.32 -7.90
CA GLU A 24 -23.08 -3.95 -7.57
C GLU A 24 -21.69 -3.95 -6.93
N LEU A 25 -21.41 -4.93 -6.07
CA LEU A 25 -20.08 -5.15 -5.51
C LEU A 25 -19.07 -5.50 -6.60
N GLU A 26 -19.43 -6.35 -7.56
CA GLU A 26 -18.55 -6.68 -8.69
C GLU A 26 -18.23 -5.44 -9.53
N LYS A 27 -19.24 -4.64 -9.89
CA LYS A 27 -19.06 -3.41 -10.65
C LYS A 27 -18.13 -2.44 -9.91
N SER A 28 -18.42 -2.19 -8.64
CA SER A 28 -17.63 -1.28 -7.80
C SER A 28 -16.18 -1.77 -7.61
N THR A 29 -15.98 -3.08 -7.47
CA THR A 29 -14.64 -3.69 -7.39
C THR A 29 -13.86 -3.54 -8.69
N LYS A 30 -14.51 -3.70 -9.86
CA LYS A 30 -13.87 -3.46 -11.16
C LYS A 30 -13.48 -2.00 -11.38
N GLU A 31 -14.30 -1.06 -10.93
CA GLU A 31 -13.98 0.37 -11.02
C GLU A 31 -12.78 0.73 -10.13
N CYS A 32 -12.75 0.21 -8.90
CA CYS A 32 -11.61 0.33 -7.99
C CYS A 32 -10.35 -0.31 -8.60
N TYR A 33 -10.45 -1.50 -9.18
CA TYR A 33 -9.35 -2.18 -9.86
C TYR A 33 -8.75 -1.32 -10.98
N LYS A 34 -9.60 -0.79 -11.88
CA LYS A 34 -9.17 0.08 -12.98
C LYS A 34 -8.46 1.34 -12.46
N ARG A 35 -8.99 1.96 -11.40
CA ARG A 35 -8.39 3.14 -10.79
C ARG A 35 -7.02 2.81 -10.19
N THR A 36 -6.93 1.74 -9.41
CA THR A 36 -5.70 1.28 -8.75
C THR A 36 -4.59 1.04 -9.77
N LEU A 37 -4.87 0.28 -10.85
CA LEU A 37 -3.89 0.04 -11.91
C LEU A 37 -3.50 1.33 -12.65
N LYS A 38 -4.45 2.22 -12.93
CA LYS A 38 -4.14 3.50 -13.57
C LYS A 38 -3.17 4.32 -12.71
N THR A 39 -3.46 4.46 -11.42
CA THR A 39 -2.58 5.17 -10.47
C THR A 39 -1.22 4.51 -10.39
N PHE A 40 -1.18 3.18 -10.28
CA PHE A 40 0.08 2.42 -10.25
C PHE A 40 0.91 2.61 -11.51
N HIS A 41 0.30 2.60 -12.70
CA HIS A 41 1.01 2.80 -13.96
C HIS A 41 1.55 4.22 -14.13
N ILE A 42 0.79 5.24 -13.71
CA ILE A 42 1.25 6.63 -13.70
C ILE A 42 2.44 6.80 -12.77
N TRP A 43 2.34 6.25 -11.55
CA TRP A 43 3.45 6.30 -10.60
C TRP A 43 4.67 5.50 -11.12
N LYS A 44 4.46 4.29 -11.64
CA LYS A 44 5.51 3.47 -12.27
C LYS A 44 6.22 4.21 -13.41
N SER A 45 5.50 4.92 -14.27
CA SER A 45 6.12 5.64 -15.39
C SER A 45 6.98 6.81 -14.93
N SER A 46 6.78 7.33 -13.72
CA SER A 46 7.62 8.39 -13.16
C SER A 46 9.01 7.92 -12.72
N VAL A 47 9.28 6.61 -12.67
CA VAL A 47 10.63 6.06 -12.43
C VAL A 47 11.65 6.57 -13.45
N SER A 48 11.24 6.80 -14.69
CA SER A 48 12.15 7.31 -15.73
C SER A 48 12.66 8.72 -15.48
N LYS A 49 12.00 9.47 -14.57
CA LYS A 49 12.43 10.80 -14.15
C LYS A 49 13.47 10.75 -13.03
N LEU A 50 13.70 9.58 -12.43
CA LEU A 50 14.67 9.41 -11.36
C LEU A 50 16.05 9.18 -11.98
N HIS A 51 17.06 9.91 -11.50
CA HIS A 51 18.45 9.77 -11.94
C HIS A 51 19.13 8.58 -11.25
N LEU A 52 18.62 7.38 -11.49
CA LEU A 52 19.08 6.14 -10.87
C LEU A 52 20.15 5.43 -11.70
N HIS A 53 21.05 4.73 -11.01
CA HIS A 53 21.99 3.82 -11.66
C HIS A 53 21.23 2.67 -12.35
N LYS A 54 21.74 2.22 -13.51
CA LYS A 54 21.07 1.22 -14.37
C LYS A 54 20.72 -0.08 -13.63
N ALA A 55 21.58 -0.51 -12.71
CA ALA A 55 21.34 -1.71 -11.91
C ALA A 55 20.13 -1.55 -10.98
N ASP A 56 20.00 -0.40 -10.32
CA ASP A 56 18.89 -0.12 -9.39
C ASP A 56 17.58 0.06 -10.14
N LEU A 57 17.63 0.74 -11.29
CA LEU A 57 16.48 0.86 -12.19
C LEU A 57 15.94 -0.50 -12.61
N HIS A 58 16.81 -1.44 -12.99
CA HIS A 58 16.39 -2.81 -13.32
C HIS A 58 15.74 -3.53 -12.12
N VAL A 59 16.26 -3.34 -10.90
CA VAL A 59 15.69 -3.94 -9.69
C VAL A 59 14.28 -3.39 -9.45
N ILE A 60 14.11 -2.08 -9.53
CA ILE A 60 12.81 -1.39 -9.35
C ILE A 60 11.82 -1.84 -10.41
N GLU A 61 12.20 -1.84 -11.69
CA GLU A 61 11.33 -2.24 -12.80
C GLU A 61 10.84 -3.69 -12.68
N ARG A 62 11.73 -4.60 -12.29
CA ARG A 62 11.39 -6.01 -12.06
C ARG A 62 10.33 -6.14 -10.96
N HIS A 63 10.58 -5.51 -9.82
CA HIS A 63 9.65 -5.57 -8.69
C HIS A 63 8.32 -4.87 -9.00
N MET A 64 8.32 -3.77 -9.76
CA MET A 64 7.08 -3.14 -10.23
C MET A 64 6.29 -4.02 -11.19
N LYS A 65 6.94 -4.85 -12.01
CA LYS A 65 6.26 -5.84 -12.86
C LYS A 65 5.60 -6.94 -12.03
N GLU A 66 6.27 -7.41 -10.98
CA GLU A 66 5.73 -8.40 -10.05
C GLU A 66 4.57 -7.83 -9.24
N THR A 67 4.71 -6.58 -8.78
CA THR A 67 3.65 -5.83 -8.09
C THR A 67 2.41 -5.67 -8.97
N ASN A 68 2.58 -5.34 -10.26
CA ASN A 68 1.45 -5.26 -11.19
C ASN A 68 0.66 -6.56 -11.24
N LYS A 69 1.35 -7.71 -11.36
CA LYS A 69 0.71 -9.03 -11.35
C LYS A 69 0.01 -9.34 -10.02
N ALA A 70 0.61 -8.93 -8.90
CA ALA A 70 0.02 -9.09 -7.57
C ALA A 70 -1.31 -8.34 -7.45
N LEU A 71 -1.36 -7.08 -7.94
CA LEU A 71 -2.59 -6.29 -8.00
C LEU A 71 -3.65 -6.99 -8.86
N GLU A 72 -3.30 -7.39 -10.09
CA GLU A 72 -4.19 -8.11 -11.00
C GLU A 72 -4.79 -9.36 -10.33
N ASN A 73 -3.94 -10.16 -9.68
CA ASN A 73 -4.35 -11.40 -9.01
C ASN A 73 -5.33 -11.16 -7.85
N LEU A 74 -5.05 -10.17 -6.99
CA LEU A 74 -5.91 -9.85 -5.85
C LEU A 74 -7.31 -9.40 -6.30
N PHE A 75 -7.38 -8.46 -7.24
CA PHE A 75 -8.65 -7.96 -7.75
C PHE A 75 -9.41 -9.03 -8.55
N GLN A 76 -8.70 -9.79 -9.41
CA GLN A 76 -9.34 -10.84 -10.21
C GLN A 76 -9.90 -11.95 -9.33
N LYS A 77 -9.17 -12.37 -8.30
CA LYS A 77 -9.66 -13.30 -7.27
C LYS A 77 -11.00 -12.82 -6.71
N ARG A 78 -11.09 -11.58 -6.25
CA ARG A 78 -12.33 -11.03 -5.68
C ARG A 78 -13.47 -10.97 -6.69
N ILE A 79 -13.19 -10.57 -7.93
CA ILE A 79 -14.19 -10.52 -9.01
C ILE A 79 -14.73 -11.93 -9.32
N ASP A 80 -13.88 -12.94 -9.34
CA ASP A 80 -14.29 -14.32 -9.59
C ASP A 80 -15.12 -14.90 -8.44
N GLU A 81 -14.78 -14.58 -7.18
CA GLU A 81 -15.60 -14.92 -6.01
C GLU A 81 -17.00 -14.32 -6.10
N LEU A 82 -17.12 -13.04 -6.49
CA LEU A 82 -18.41 -12.36 -6.65
C LEU A 82 -19.26 -12.92 -7.79
N ARG A 83 -18.62 -13.54 -8.78
CA ARG A 83 -19.29 -14.26 -9.89
C ARG A 83 -19.69 -15.68 -9.53
N GLY A 84 -19.37 -16.16 -8.33
CA GLY A 84 -19.56 -17.55 -7.94
C GLY A 84 -18.64 -18.53 -8.68
N LYS A 85 -17.54 -18.05 -9.28
CA LYS A 85 -16.55 -18.90 -9.92
C LYS A 85 -15.55 -19.40 -8.87
N PRO A 86 -15.25 -20.72 -8.80
CA PRO A 86 -14.19 -21.20 -7.94
C PRO A 86 -12.85 -20.63 -8.44
N CYS A 87 -12.17 -19.84 -7.61
CA CYS A 87 -10.84 -19.30 -7.91
C CYS A 87 -9.82 -20.44 -8.04
N GLN A 88 -9.40 -20.75 -9.26
CA GLN A 88 -8.22 -21.58 -9.52
C GLN A 88 -7.04 -20.64 -9.83
N PRO A 89 -5.90 -20.74 -9.10
CA PRO A 89 -4.69 -20.03 -9.47
C PRO A 89 -4.22 -20.45 -10.87
N LYS A 90 -3.87 -19.48 -11.72
CA LYS A 90 -3.30 -19.74 -13.06
C LYS A 90 -1.80 -20.08 -12.96
N GLU A 91 -1.40 -21.07 -12.17
CA GLU A 91 -0.01 -21.57 -12.17
C GLU A 91 0.03 -23.09 -12.14
N LYS A 92 0.99 -23.66 -12.87
CA LYS A 92 1.12 -25.10 -13.18
C LYS A 92 1.07 -25.93 -11.88
N LYS A 93 0.12 -26.87 -11.84
CA LYS A 93 -0.10 -27.78 -10.72
C LYS A 93 1.14 -28.62 -10.45
N VAL A 94 1.75 -28.46 -9.27
CA VAL A 94 2.47 -29.55 -8.61
C VAL A 94 1.52 -30.09 -7.54
N GLN A 95 1.27 -31.39 -7.63
CA GLN A 95 0.20 -32.10 -6.96
C GLN A 95 0.75 -32.75 -5.69
N VAL A 96 0.24 -32.38 -4.50
CA VAL A 96 0.36 -33.22 -3.28
C VAL A 96 -0.94 -33.08 -2.45
N ASN A 97 -1.42 -34.24 -2.00
CA ASN A 97 -2.69 -34.46 -1.31
C ASN A 97 -2.62 -34.05 0.18
N SER A 98 -3.47 -33.10 0.59
CA SER A 98 -4.00 -32.86 1.96
C SER A 98 -4.56 -31.42 2.01
N ASP A 99 -5.88 -31.22 2.10
CA ASP A 99 -6.60 -29.93 1.90
C ASP A 99 -5.71 -28.68 1.64
N PRO A 100 -5.00 -28.63 0.49
CA PRO A 100 -3.86 -27.75 0.31
C PRO A 100 -4.30 -26.40 -0.25
N ALA A 101 -5.53 -26.31 -0.74
CA ALA A 101 -6.02 -25.16 -1.49
C ALA A 101 -6.20 -23.94 -0.59
N ALA A 102 -6.74 -24.10 0.63
CA ALA A 102 -6.91 -23.00 1.57
C ALA A 102 -5.56 -22.48 2.08
N SER A 103 -4.65 -23.38 2.47
CA SER A 103 -3.29 -23.02 2.92
C SER A 103 -2.47 -22.38 1.80
N ASN A 104 -2.57 -22.86 0.56
CA ASN A 104 -1.88 -22.27 -0.58
C ASN A 104 -2.47 -20.92 -0.98
N LYS A 105 -3.79 -20.74 -0.87
CA LYS A 105 -4.46 -19.45 -1.16
C LYS A 105 -4.02 -18.36 -0.19
N GLU A 106 -4.02 -18.65 1.12
CA GLU A 106 -3.56 -17.70 2.14
C GLU A 106 -2.07 -17.34 1.97
N LYS A 107 -1.23 -18.34 1.62
CA LYS A 107 0.19 -18.09 1.30
C LYS A 107 0.37 -17.18 0.09
N MET A 108 -0.38 -17.40 -0.99
CA MET A 108 -0.28 -16.59 -2.20
C MET A 108 -0.78 -15.15 -1.98
N GLU A 109 -1.86 -14.97 -1.24
CA GLU A 109 -2.33 -13.63 -0.87
C GLU A 109 -1.28 -12.86 -0.08
N LYS A 110 -0.68 -13.51 0.91
CA LYS A 110 0.42 -12.92 1.67
C LYS A 110 1.60 -12.53 0.78
N ILE A 111 1.98 -13.35 -0.20
CA ILE A 111 3.03 -13.00 -1.17
C ILE A 111 2.65 -11.73 -1.96
N TRP A 112 1.40 -11.65 -2.45
CA TRP A 112 0.94 -10.48 -3.20
C TRP A 112 0.88 -9.21 -2.37
N LEU A 113 0.48 -9.31 -1.10
CA LEU A 113 0.47 -8.17 -0.16
C LEU A 113 1.90 -7.69 0.13
N ASN A 114 2.84 -8.62 0.33
CA ASN A 114 4.24 -8.28 0.55
C ASN A 114 4.86 -7.57 -0.66
N LEU A 115 4.55 -8.00 -1.88
CA LEU A 115 5.04 -7.31 -3.10
C LEU A 115 4.62 -5.84 -3.14
N VAL A 116 3.39 -5.51 -2.74
CA VAL A 116 2.94 -4.12 -2.67
C VAL A 116 3.60 -3.37 -1.51
N ALA A 117 3.67 -3.99 -0.32
CA ALA A 117 4.32 -3.39 0.85
C ALA A 117 5.81 -3.08 0.63
N ASP A 118 6.48 -3.93 -0.15
CA ASP A 118 7.90 -3.83 -0.45
C ASP A 118 8.27 -2.69 -1.42
N ILE A 119 7.28 -1.97 -1.98
CA ILE A 119 7.52 -0.70 -2.68
C ILE A 119 8.35 0.25 -1.82
N ASN A 120 8.13 0.26 -0.50
CA ASN A 120 8.89 1.10 0.40
C ASN A 120 10.40 0.81 0.42
N LYS A 121 10.84 -0.35 -0.05
CA LYS A 121 12.25 -0.70 -0.11
C LYS A 121 12.98 0.10 -1.17
N PHE A 122 12.28 0.77 -2.08
CA PHE A 122 12.90 1.58 -3.13
C PHE A 122 13.42 2.93 -2.62
N TRP A 123 12.89 3.43 -1.51
CA TRP A 123 13.28 4.73 -0.97
C TRP A 123 14.79 4.82 -0.70
N LYS A 124 15.43 3.70 -0.32
CA LYS A 124 16.87 3.62 -0.10
C LYS A 124 17.72 3.93 -1.33
N PHE A 125 17.20 3.70 -2.54
CA PHE A 125 17.91 4.00 -3.79
C PHE A 125 17.88 5.49 -4.13
N LEU A 126 17.08 6.25 -3.38
CA LEU A 126 16.88 7.69 -3.54
C LEU A 126 17.48 8.45 -2.36
N GLU A 127 18.27 7.81 -1.49
CA GLU A 127 18.94 8.48 -0.39
C GLU A 127 20.27 9.13 -0.83
N PRO A 128 20.52 10.40 -0.47
CA PRO A 128 19.61 11.33 0.20
C PRO A 128 18.49 11.82 -0.72
N ILE A 129 17.25 11.89 -0.20
CA ILE A 129 16.09 12.36 -0.97
C ILE A 129 16.10 13.90 -0.95
N ASP A 130 16.79 14.52 -1.91
CA ASP A 130 16.95 15.98 -2.02
C ASP A 130 16.31 16.57 -3.29
N GLU A 131 16.21 15.77 -4.36
CA GLU A 131 15.54 16.16 -5.60
C GLU A 131 14.00 16.16 -5.46
N GLU A 132 13.35 17.18 -6.03
CA GLU A 132 11.89 17.33 -5.99
C GLU A 132 11.17 16.13 -6.62
N GLU A 133 11.72 15.58 -7.71
CA GLU A 133 11.24 14.38 -8.38
C GLU A 133 11.28 13.16 -7.45
N SER A 134 12.37 13.00 -6.70
CA SER A 134 12.55 11.90 -5.74
C SER A 134 11.58 12.04 -4.57
N ILE A 135 11.40 13.25 -4.02
CA ILE A 135 10.40 13.52 -2.96
C ILE A 135 8.99 13.20 -3.46
N SER A 136 8.64 13.68 -4.66
CA SER A 136 7.33 13.48 -5.28
C SER A 136 7.06 11.99 -5.53
N PHE A 137 8.05 11.26 -6.07
CA PHE A 137 7.97 9.83 -6.30
C PHE A 137 7.72 9.04 -5.01
N VAL A 138 8.44 9.39 -3.94
CA VAL A 138 8.34 8.75 -2.63
C VAL A 138 6.97 8.98 -1.99
N ARG A 139 6.47 10.22 -2.05
CA ARG A 139 5.14 10.57 -1.55
C ARG A 139 4.04 9.84 -2.30
N GLN A 140 4.09 9.88 -3.63
CA GLN A 140 3.06 9.23 -4.47
C GLN A 140 3.01 7.72 -4.25
N GLY A 141 4.17 7.05 -4.13
CA GLY A 141 4.17 5.60 -3.88
C GLY A 141 3.73 5.26 -2.45
N SER A 142 4.01 6.13 -1.47
CA SER A 142 3.50 5.99 -0.11
C SER A 142 1.97 6.15 -0.05
N ASP A 143 1.42 7.16 -0.72
CA ASP A 143 -0.02 7.37 -0.85
C ASP A 143 -0.68 6.18 -1.54
N PHE A 144 -0.10 5.71 -2.66
CA PHE A 144 -0.58 4.53 -3.39
C PHE A 144 -0.68 3.29 -2.50
N MET A 145 0.34 2.99 -1.70
CA MET A 145 0.32 1.83 -0.80
C MET A 145 -0.84 1.94 0.20
N ILE A 146 -1.04 3.10 0.83
CA ILE A 146 -2.13 3.30 1.79
C ILE A 146 -3.50 3.20 1.13
N ASP A 147 -3.70 3.90 0.01
CA ASP A 147 -4.95 3.86 -0.75
C ASP A 147 -5.30 2.43 -1.18
N PHE A 148 -4.29 1.65 -1.58
CA PHE A 148 -4.47 0.25 -1.91
C PHE A 148 -4.99 -0.56 -0.72
N PHE A 149 -4.40 -0.45 0.48
CA PHE A 149 -4.89 -1.18 1.66
C PHE A 149 -6.29 -0.74 2.10
N ILE A 150 -6.61 0.55 1.97
CA ILE A 150 -7.97 1.08 2.19
C ILE A 150 -8.95 0.43 1.22
N ASP A 151 -8.60 0.37 -0.06
CA ASP A 151 -9.43 -0.22 -1.10
C ASP A 151 -9.62 -1.74 -0.90
N LEU A 152 -8.57 -2.46 -0.47
CA LEU A 152 -8.67 -3.87 -0.10
C LEU A 152 -9.73 -4.10 0.98
N GLN A 153 -9.72 -3.26 2.03
CA GLN A 153 -10.70 -3.33 3.12
C GLN A 153 -12.11 -2.98 2.64
N LYS A 154 -12.25 -1.87 1.92
CA LYS A 154 -13.54 -1.33 1.46
C LYS A 154 -14.27 -2.28 0.53
N HIS A 155 -13.53 -2.93 -0.38
CA HIS A 155 -14.08 -3.85 -1.37
C HIS A 155 -14.05 -5.32 -0.91
N GLN A 156 -13.58 -5.58 0.31
CA GLN A 156 -13.41 -6.91 0.88
C GLN A 156 -12.64 -7.85 -0.06
N ILE A 157 -11.60 -7.31 -0.71
CA ILE A 157 -10.76 -8.06 -1.64
C ILE A 157 -10.01 -9.16 -0.91
N ILE A 158 -9.61 -8.87 0.32
CA ILE A 158 -9.13 -9.84 1.30
C ILE A 158 -10.02 -9.77 2.55
N THR A 159 -9.95 -10.81 3.39
CA THR A 159 -10.75 -10.83 4.63
C THR A 159 -10.21 -9.80 5.62
N LYS A 160 -11.09 -9.24 6.46
CA LYS A 160 -10.68 -8.32 7.54
C LYS A 160 -9.65 -8.94 8.47
N LYS A 161 -9.77 -10.24 8.77
CA LYS A 161 -8.82 -11.00 9.58
C LYS A 161 -7.45 -11.08 8.89
N SER A 162 -7.41 -11.42 7.61
CA SER A 162 -6.16 -11.49 6.83
C SER A 162 -5.47 -10.13 6.76
N LEU A 163 -6.22 -9.05 6.48
CA LEU A 163 -5.67 -7.70 6.43
C LEU A 163 -5.12 -7.27 7.80
N SER A 164 -5.89 -7.48 8.87
CA SER A 164 -5.45 -7.13 10.22
C SER A 164 -4.20 -7.91 10.63
N ASN A 165 -4.15 -9.21 10.33
CA ASN A 165 -2.99 -10.05 10.61
C ASN A 165 -1.75 -9.56 9.85
N PHE A 166 -1.91 -9.25 8.56
CA PHE A 166 -0.83 -8.72 7.72
C PHE A 166 -0.29 -7.40 8.28
N LEU A 167 -1.19 -6.44 8.57
CA LEU A 167 -0.79 -5.13 9.06
C LEU A 167 -0.10 -5.18 10.42
N ASN A 168 -0.46 -6.14 11.28
CA ASN A 168 0.06 -6.26 12.64
C ASN A 168 1.33 -7.11 12.77
N ASN A 169 1.52 -8.14 11.92
CA ASN A 169 2.59 -9.12 12.10
C ASN A 169 3.65 -9.12 10.98
N GLU A 170 3.43 -8.40 9.87
CA GLU A 170 4.21 -8.58 8.64
C GLU A 170 4.54 -7.24 7.95
N GLY A 171 5.28 -6.37 8.64
CA GLY A 171 5.79 -5.13 8.02
C GLY A 171 4.75 -4.03 7.80
N GLY A 172 3.47 -4.24 8.17
CA GLY A 172 2.44 -3.19 8.09
C GLY A 172 2.73 -1.97 8.96
N SER A 173 3.34 -2.17 10.14
CA SER A 173 3.86 -1.06 10.95
C SER A 173 4.87 -0.21 10.18
N LYS A 174 5.72 -0.83 9.36
CA LYS A 174 6.68 -0.15 8.49
C LYS A 174 5.98 0.63 7.38
N ILE A 175 4.88 0.12 6.82
CA ILE A 175 4.10 0.84 5.80
C ILE A 175 3.51 2.12 6.40
N ILE A 176 2.88 2.02 7.57
CA ILE A 176 2.27 3.16 8.27
C ILE A 176 3.34 4.16 8.69
N SER A 177 4.46 3.71 9.27
CA SER A 177 5.54 4.60 9.68
C SER A 177 6.22 5.27 8.50
N THR A 178 6.41 4.55 7.38
CA THR A 178 6.97 5.10 6.13
C THR A 178 6.05 6.16 5.53
N TYR A 179 4.74 5.89 5.51
CA TYR A 179 3.76 6.87 5.07
C TYR A 179 3.79 8.14 5.92
N ALA A 180 3.77 7.98 7.25
CA ALA A 180 3.85 9.11 8.16
C ALA A 180 5.16 9.88 7.98
N TYR A 181 6.28 9.17 7.84
CA TYR A 181 7.59 9.77 7.60
C TYR A 181 7.59 10.58 6.31
N ASN A 182 7.24 9.97 5.17
CA ASN A 182 7.35 10.63 3.85
C ASN A 182 6.32 11.75 3.62
N ARG A 183 5.15 11.65 4.25
CA ARG A 183 4.07 12.63 4.07
C ARG A 183 4.22 13.84 5.00
N PHE A 184 4.68 13.61 6.23
CA PHE A 184 4.76 14.67 7.24
C PHE A 184 6.19 15.17 7.49
N LEU A 185 7.25 14.43 7.16
CA LEU A 185 8.57 15.03 7.06
C LEU A 185 8.68 15.81 5.76
N GLN A 186 8.59 17.13 5.89
CA GLN A 186 9.15 18.06 4.94
C GLN A 186 10.69 18.02 5.05
N PRO A 187 11.43 18.33 3.97
CA PRO A 187 12.85 18.58 4.08
C PRO A 187 13.04 19.73 5.09
N ARG A 188 13.61 19.42 6.25
CA ARG A 188 13.98 20.39 7.29
C ARG A 188 12.84 21.20 7.92
N LEU A 189 11.73 20.57 8.27
CA LEU A 189 11.13 20.95 9.54
C LEU A 189 11.89 20.21 10.64
N ASP A 190 13.04 20.76 10.98
CA ASP A 190 13.64 20.49 12.28
C ASP A 190 12.55 20.81 13.29
N VAL A 191 11.90 19.77 13.81
CA VAL A 191 10.84 19.91 14.81
C VAL A 191 11.41 20.69 15.99
N CYS A 192 12.71 20.59 16.27
CA CYS A 192 13.37 21.47 17.22
C CYS A 192 13.39 22.93 16.73
N LYS A 193 13.62 23.29 15.46
CA LYS A 193 13.48 24.69 15.00
C LYS A 193 12.04 25.22 15.06
N LEU A 194 11.04 24.40 14.77
CA LEU A 194 9.63 24.83 14.81
C LEU A 194 9.10 24.96 16.24
N TYR A 195 9.46 24.01 17.12
CA TYR A 195 9.04 23.98 18.51
C TYR A 195 9.93 24.86 19.41
N MET A 196 11.20 25.05 19.02
CA MET A 196 12.15 26.00 19.60
C MET A 196 12.22 27.31 18.79
N ASN A 197 11.11 27.74 18.19
CA ASN A 197 10.88 29.17 17.95
C ASN A 197 10.79 29.97 19.29
N PHE A 198 11.44 29.49 20.36
CA PHE A 198 12.18 30.34 21.26
C PHE A 198 13.11 31.19 20.40
N ASN A 199 12.65 32.39 20.06
CA ASN A 199 13.47 33.33 19.33
C ASN A 199 14.60 33.74 20.29
N VAL A 200 15.70 32.98 20.29
CA VAL A 200 16.81 33.12 21.23
C VAL A 200 17.33 34.55 21.15
N LYS A 201 17.38 35.14 19.95
CA LYS A 201 17.77 36.53 19.77
C LYS A 201 16.82 37.49 20.50
N LEU A 202 15.50 37.37 20.30
CA LEU A 202 14.50 38.18 21.02
C LEU A 202 14.52 37.92 22.53
N SER A 203 14.65 36.66 22.95
CA SER A 203 14.69 36.26 24.37
C SER A 203 15.94 36.80 25.08
N LEU A 204 17.07 36.88 24.37
CA LEU A 204 18.30 37.51 24.86
C LEU A 204 18.21 39.05 24.84
N LEU A 205 17.44 39.64 23.92
CA LEU A 205 17.23 41.08 23.82
C LEU A 205 16.21 41.63 24.85
N GLU A 206 15.22 40.82 25.23
CA GLU A 206 14.10 41.22 26.10
C GLU A 206 14.26 40.76 27.56
N GLY A 207 15.15 39.79 27.82
CA GLY A 207 15.38 39.25 29.15
C GLY A 207 16.18 40.21 30.07
N PRO A 208 15.70 40.52 31.30
CA PRO A 208 16.46 41.34 32.26
C PRO A 208 17.81 40.72 32.65
N ALA A 209 17.90 39.39 32.62
CA ALA A 209 19.12 38.66 32.96
C ALA A 209 20.15 38.59 31.80
N THR A 210 19.79 39.01 30.59
CA THR A 210 20.59 38.82 29.37
C THR A 210 21.04 40.15 28.76
N GLU A 211 20.85 41.26 29.48
CA GLU A 211 21.14 42.64 29.05
C GLU A 211 22.59 42.84 28.57
N LYS A 212 23.56 42.18 29.23
CA LYS A 212 24.98 42.21 28.82
C LYS A 212 25.23 41.58 27.45
N VAL A 213 24.48 40.54 27.11
CA VAL A 213 24.57 39.82 25.82
C VAL A 213 23.78 40.56 24.74
N ALA A 214 22.67 41.22 25.10
CA ALA A 214 21.87 42.03 24.20
C ALA A 214 22.69 43.13 23.50
N ALA A 215 23.65 43.75 24.19
CA ALA A 215 24.53 44.79 23.64
C ALA A 215 25.41 44.28 22.48
N LEU A 216 25.82 43.00 22.50
CA LEU A 216 26.63 42.38 21.44
C LEU A 216 25.82 42.06 20.17
N LEU A 217 24.50 41.97 20.30
CA LEU A 217 23.58 41.52 19.24
C LEU A 217 22.86 42.67 18.53
N LYS A 218 23.04 43.91 19.00
CA LYS A 218 22.47 45.16 18.45
C LYS A 218 23.37 45.84 17.40
N GLY A 219 24.41 45.16 16.92
CA GLY A 219 25.28 45.61 15.83
C GLY A 219 24.70 45.35 14.45
#